data_AF-A0A5K0ZTZ0-F1
#
_entry.id   AF-A0A5K0ZTZ0-F1
#
_cell.length_a   1.000
_cell.length_b   1.000
_cell.length_c   1.000
_cell.angle_alpha   90.00
_cell.angle_beta   90.00
_cell.angle_gamma   90.00
#
_symmetry.space_group_name_H-M   'P 1'
#
loop_
_entity.id
_entity.type
_entity.pdbx_description
1 polymer ?
#
loop_
_entity_poly.entity_id
_entity_poly.type
_entity_poly.pdbx_seq_one_letter_code
_entity_poly.pdbx_strand_id
1 'polypeptide(L)' 'SIQRILKYPPTRTLSGDERQLLWKFRFSLMSEKKALTKFLRCVEWSDVQ' A
#
# COMPACT_ATOMS: atom_id res chain seq x y z
N SER A 1 -5.65 2.81 10.56
CA SER A 1 -4.21 3.01 10.83
C SER A 1 -3.36 2.15 9.92
N ILE A 2 -2.27 2.69 9.37
CA ILE A 2 -1.43 2.02 8.36
C ILE A 2 -0.82 0.69 8.86
N GLN A 3 -0.46 0.63 10.15
CA GLN A 3 0.03 -0.59 10.81
C GLN A 3 -0.95 -1.77 10.73
N ARG A 4 -2.26 -1.51 10.65
CA ARG A 4 -3.27 -2.56 10.49
C ARG A 4 -3.28 -3.09 9.06
N ILE A 5 -3.12 -2.22 8.07
CA ILE A 5 -3.05 -2.55 6.64
C ILE A 5 -1.80 -3.40 6.34
N LEU A 6 -0.67 -3.08 6.98
CA LEU A 6 0.57 -3.84 6.87
C LEU A 6 0.47 -5.28 7.41
N LYS A 7 -0.46 -5.54 8.34
CA LYS A 7 -0.72 -6.87 8.91
C LYS A 7 -1.70 -7.70 8.08
N TYR A 8 -2.29 -7.15 7.03
CA TYR A 8 -3.27 -7.88 6.24
C TYR A 8 -2.64 -9.01 5.42
N PRO A 9 -3.37 -10.13 5.26
CA PRO A 9 -2.92 -11.22 4.42
C PRO A 9 -2.70 -10.74 2.98
N PRO A 10 -1.73 -11.32 2.25
CA PRO A 10 -1.39 -10.90 0.89
C PRO A 10 -2.57 -10.98 -0.08
N THR A 11 -3.53 -11.87 0.15
CA THR A 11 -4.71 -12.09 -0.71
C THR A 11 -5.82 -11.07 -0.55
N ARG A 12 -5.75 -10.19 0.46
CA ARG A 12 -6.78 -9.18 0.70
C ARG A 12 -6.61 -8.00 -0.26
N THR A 13 -7.70 -7.65 -0.93
CA THR A 13 -7.84 -6.46 -1.77
C THR A 13 -7.82 -5.20 -0.90
N LEU A 14 -7.11 -4.16 -1.37
CA LEU A 14 -7.02 -2.86 -0.70
C LEU A 14 -8.08 -1.92 -1.27
N SER A 15 -8.86 -1.28 -0.39
CA SER A 15 -9.84 -0.25 -0.76
C SER A 15 -9.16 1.06 -1.18
N GLY A 16 -9.86 1.91 -1.93
CA GLY A 16 -9.34 3.22 -2.38
C GLY A 16 -8.76 4.08 -1.24
N ASP A 17 -9.45 4.15 -0.10
CA ASP A 17 -8.98 4.89 1.08
C ASP A 17 -7.69 4.32 1.67
N GLU A 18 -7.58 2.98 1.70
CA GLU A 18 -6.39 2.28 2.19
C GLU A 18 -5.19 2.51 1.27
N ARG A 19 -5.47 2.56 -0.04
CA ARG A 19 -4.47 2.87 -1.06
C ARG A 19 -3.95 4.29 -0.92
N GLN A 20 -4.86 5.27 -0.77
CA GLN A 20 -4.50 6.67 -0.59
C GLN A 20 -3.70 6.87 0.71
N LEU A 21 -4.04 6.14 1.77
CA LEU A 21 -3.28 6.17 3.03
C LEU A 21 -1.86 5.59 2.84
N LEU A 22 -1.70 4.46 2.12
CA LEU A 22 -0.38 3.91 1.80
C LEU A 22 0.46 4.90 0.97
N TRP A 23 -0.17 5.55 -0.01
CA TRP A 23 0.49 6.55 -0.85
C TRP A 23 0.93 7.78 -0.06
N LYS A 24 0.10 8.28 0.86
CA LYS A 24 0.43 9.40 1.76
C LYS A 24 1.70 9.15 2.57
N PHE A 25 1.93 7.91 2.99
CA PHE A 25 3.09 7.51 3.79
C PHE A 25 4.20 6.82 2.96
N ARG A 26 4.17 6.93 1.63
CA ARG A 26 5.10 6.22 0.72
C ARG A 26 6.58 6.35 1.10
N PHE A 27 7.01 7.53 1.52
CA PHE A 27 8.40 7.79 1.91
C PHE A 27 8.76 7.12 3.25
N SER A 28 7.87 7.20 4.24
CA SER A 28 8.06 6.55 5.54
C SER A 28 7.99 5.03 5.44
N LEU A 29 7.23 4.50 4.47
CA LEU A 29 7.10 3.07 4.23
C LEU A 29 8.29 2.47 3.46
N MET A 30 9.16 3.28 2.85
CA MET A 30 10.32 2.75 2.10
C MET A 30 11.31 1.99 3.00
N SER A 31 11.43 2.36 4.27
CA SER A 31 12.28 1.63 5.23
C SER A 31 11.67 0.30 5.67
N GLU A 32 10.38 0.07 5.44
CA GLU A 32 9.64 -1.08 5.96
C GLU A 32 9.42 -2.14 4.87
N LYS A 33 10.25 -3.20 4.86
CA LYS A 33 10.22 -4.27 3.83
C LYS A 33 8.82 -4.88 3.61
N LYS A 34 8.02 -5.00 4.67
CA LYS A 34 6.66 -5.55 4.59
C LYS A 34 5.68 -4.61 3.89
N ALA A 35 5.93 -3.31 3.92
CA ALA A 35 5.08 -2.31 3.30
C ALA A 35 5.27 -2.23 1.79
N LEU A 36 6.49 -2.48 1.29
CA LEU A 36 6.79 -2.43 -0.15
C LEU A 36 5.88 -3.34 -0.99
N THR A 37 5.69 -4.59 -0.55
CA THR A 37 4.86 -5.56 -1.29
C THR A 37 3.36 -5.24 -1.27
N LYS A 38 2.91 -4.42 -0.31
CA LYS A 38 1.54 -3.90 -0.23
C LYS A 38 1.38 -2.61 -1.03
N PHE A 39 2.39 -1.74 -0.99
CA PHE A 39 2.48 -0.54 -1.79
C PHE A 39 2.45 -0.85 -3.29
N LEU A 40 3.26 -1.81 -3.75
CA LEU A 40 3.30 -2.25 -5.15
C LEU A 40 1.94 -2.77 -5.68
N ARG A 41 1.13 -3.39 -4.82
CA ARG A 41 -0.22 -3.88 -5.17
C ARG A 41 -1.31 -2.81 -5.13
N CYS A 42 -1.02 -1.70 -4.47
CA CYS A 42 -1.91 -0.56 -4.31
C CYS A 42 -1.77 0.43 -5.48
N VAL A 43 -0.65 0.40 -6.19
CA VAL A 43 -0.43 1.22 -7.38
C VAL A 43 -1.20 0.59 -8.54
N GLU A 44 -2.19 1.31 -9.05
CA GLU A 44 -2.76 0.99 -10.36
C GLU A 44 -1.82 1.53 -11.42
N TRP A 45 -1.16 0.62 -12.12
CA TRP A 45 -0.22 0.92 -13.21
C TRP A 45 -0.94 1.36 -14.50
N SER A 46 -2.27 1.29 -14.50
CA SER A 46 -3.14 1.64 -15.62
C SER A 46 -3.28 3.15 -15.85
N ASP A 47 -2.81 4.00 -14.94
CA ASP A 47 -2.81 5.46 -15.06
C ASP A 47 -1.58 6.01 -15.82
N VAL A 48 -0.75 5.14 -16.40
CA VAL A 48 0.26 5.56 -17.37
C VAL A 48 -0.43 5.69 -18.74
N GLN A 49 -0.98 6.87 -19.00
CA GLN A 49 -1.42 7.30 -20.33
C GLN A 49 -0.42 8.30 -20.92
#